data_AF-A0A4S4K2I3-F1
#
_entry.id   AF-A0A4S4K2I3-F1
#
_cell.length_a   1.000
_cell.length_b   1.000
_cell.length_c   1.000
_cell.angle_alpha   90.00
_cell.angle_beta   90.00
_cell.angle_gamma   90.00
#
_symmetry.space_group_name_H-M   'P 1'
#
loop_
_entity.id
_entity.type
_entity.pdbx_description
1 polymer ?
#
loop_
_entity_poly.entity_id
_entity_poly.type
_entity_poly.pdbx_seq_one_letter_code
_entity_poly.pdbx_strand_id
1 'polypeptide(L)' 'MIPKVIEDLTERSDLPIIAGGLISDKEEVMRALEAGSLAVSGGNTELWDLEI' A
#
# COMPACT_ATOMS: atom_id res chain seq x y z
N MET A 1 -7.39 8.18 4.02
CA MET A 1 -7.11 9.23 3.01
C MET A 1 -5.88 8.92 2.12
N ILE A 2 -5.29 7.73 2.20
CA ILE A 2 -4.14 7.31 1.38
C ILE A 2 -4.47 6.80 -0.06
N PRO A 3 -5.65 6.21 -0.38
CA PRO A 3 -5.85 5.54 -1.67
C PRO A 3 -5.61 6.42 -2.90
N LYS A 4 -6.10 7.67 -2.84
CA LYS A 4 -6.18 8.54 -4.01
C LYS A 4 -4.82 8.95 -4.59
N VAL A 5 -3.80 9.10 -3.75
CA VAL A 5 -2.45 9.45 -4.22
C VAL A 5 -1.77 8.26 -4.89
N ILE A 6 -2.02 7.04 -4.40
CA ILE A 6 -1.47 5.82 -5.01
C ILE A 6 -2.12 5.58 -6.37
N GLU A 7 -3.45 5.72 -6.46
CA GLU A 7 -4.19 5.65 -7.73
C GLU A 7 -3.64 6.66 -8.75
N ASP A 8 -3.60 7.95 -8.38
CA ASP A 8 -3.11 9.01 -9.27
C ASP A 8 -1.66 8.77 -9.75
N LEU A 9 -0.79 8.25 -8.88
CA LEU A 9 0.60 7.95 -9.25
C LEU A 9 0.69 6.73 -10.15
N THR A 10 -0.07 5.67 -9.86
CA THR A 10 -0.07 4.43 -10.64
C THR A 10 -0.64 4.67 -12.04
N GLU A 11 -1.67 5.51 -12.18
CA GLU A 11 -2.21 5.88 -13.49
C GLU A 11 -1.24 6.73 -14.33
N ARG A 12 -0.36 7.49 -13.69
CA ARG A 12 0.55 8.44 -14.36
C ARG A 12 1.97 7.90 -14.55
N SER A 13 2.27 6.72 -14.01
CA SER A 13 3.62 6.15 -13.97
C SER A 13 3.59 4.71 -14.43
N ASP A 14 4.41 4.39 -15.43
CA ASP A 14 4.66 3.00 -15.83
C ASP A 14 5.62 2.27 -14.86
N LEU A 15 6.19 2.99 -13.89
CA LEU A 15 7.07 2.41 -12.87
C LEU A 15 6.26 1.84 -11.70
N PRO A 16 6.67 0.69 -11.14
CA PRO A 16 6.01 0.09 -9.99
C PRO A 16 6.13 0.97 -8.74
N ILE A 17 5.02 1.13 -8.03
CA ILE A 17 4.93 1.93 -6.80
C ILE A 17 5.02 1.00 -5.58
N ILE A 18 5.83 1.37 -4.58
CA ILE A 18 5.82 0.74 -3.26
C ILE A 18 5.24 1.75 -2.26
N ALA A 19 4.12 1.41 -1.62
CA ALA A 19 3.52 2.25 -0.59
C ALA A 19 4.22 2.02 0.76
N GLY A 20 4.43 3.06 1.56
CA GLY A 20 5.04 2.92 2.88
C GLY A 20 4.80 4.11 3.79
N GLY A 21 4.80 3.85 5.10
CA GLY A 21 4.61 4.85 6.15
C GLY A 21 3.19 4.86 6.74
N LEU A 22 3.13 4.84 8.09
CA LEU A 22 1.90 4.96 8.90
C LEU A 22 0.80 3.91 8.64
N ILE A 23 1.16 2.76 8.06
CA ILE A 23 0.24 1.63 7.89
C ILE A 23 0.14 0.89 9.22
N SER A 24 -1.06 0.90 9.78
CA SER A 24 -1.33 0.48 11.15
C SER A 24 -2.22 -0.77 11.21
N ASP A 25 -2.92 -1.10 10.13
CA ASP A 25 -3.82 -2.26 10.05
C ASP A 25 -3.83 -2.95 8.68
N LYS A 26 -4.45 -4.13 8.63
CA LYS A 26 -4.64 -4.92 7.40
C LYS A 26 -5.41 -4.17 6.33
N GLU A 27 -6.43 -3.40 6.70
CA GLU A 27 -7.30 -2.71 5.74
C GLU A 27 -6.53 -1.63 4.98
N GLU A 28 -5.60 -0.94 5.64
CA GLU A 28 -4.69 -0.01 4.99
C GLU A 28 -3.72 -0.69 4.01
N VAL A 29 -3.20 -1.88 4.36
CA VAL A 29 -2.40 -2.71 3.43
C VAL A 29 -3.22 -3.06 2.20
N MET A 30 -4.43 -3.60 2.38
CA MET A 30 -5.31 -4.01 1.28
C MET A 30 -5.67 -2.84 0.39
N ARG A 31 -6.06 -1.69 0.97
CA ARG A 31 -6.40 -0.49 0.20
C ARG A 31 -5.23 0.04 -0.61
N ALA A 32 -4.00 -0.05 -0.11
CA ALA A 32 -2.82 0.36 -0.88
C ALA A 32 -2.57 -0.57 -2.07
N LEU A 33 -2.73 -1.88 -1.88
CA LEU A 33 -2.58 -2.88 -2.96
C LEU A 33 -3.69 -2.71 -4.02
N GLU A 34 -4.95 -2.56 -3.58
CA GLU A 34 -6.10 -2.34 -4.46
C GLU A 34 -5.98 -1.03 -5.26
N ALA A 35 -5.42 0.02 -4.65
CA ALA A 35 -5.12 1.29 -5.31
C ALA A 35 -4.02 1.21 -6.38
N GLY A 36 -3.36 0.06 -6.52
CA GLY A 36 -2.39 -0.20 -7.59
C GLY A 36 -0.92 -0.21 -7.14
N SER A 37 -0.63 -0.09 -5.84
CA SER A 37 0.74 -0.32 -5.38
C SER A 37 1.16 -1.79 -5.59
N LEU A 38 2.40 -1.99 -6.00
CA LEU A 38 2.97 -3.32 -6.20
C LEU A 38 3.24 -4.01 -4.86
N ALA A 39 3.67 -3.23 -3.86
CA ALA A 39 4.04 -3.74 -2.54
C ALA A 39 3.85 -2.67 -1.48
N VAL A 40 3.76 -3.14 -0.23
CA VAL A 40 3.67 -2.31 0.95
C VAL A 40 4.89 -2.54 1.85
N SER A 41 5.58 -1.47 2.22
CA SER A 41 6.68 -1.47 3.19
C SER A 41 6.17 -1.04 4.56
N GLY A 42 6.25 -1.94 5.55
CA GLY A 42 5.78 -1.70 6.91
C GLY A 42 6.79 -2.19 7.96
N GLY A 43 7.04 -1.36 8.97
CA GLY A 43 7.85 -1.73 10.15
C GLY A 43 7.04 -2.35 11.29
N ASN A 44 5.71 -2.42 11.15
CA ASN A 44 4.85 -3.05 12.15
C ASN A 44 4.89 -4.57 11.97
N THR A 45 5.54 -5.26 12.89
CA THR A 45 5.73 -6.72 12.85
C THR A 45 4.41 -7.48 12.98
N GLU A 46 3.37 -6.89 13.58
CA GLU A 46 2.04 -7.51 13.69
C GLU A 46 1.38 -7.71 12.31
N LEU A 47 1.82 -6.93 11.32
CA LEU A 47 1.31 -6.99 9.94
C LEU A 47 2.17 -7.89 9.03
N TRP A 48 3.21 -8.55 9.55
CA TRP A 48 4.05 -9.41 8.71
C TRP A 48 3.41 -10.77 8.44
N ASP A 49 2.66 -11.29 9.41
CA ASP A 49 1.94 -12.56 9.30
C ASP A 49 0.47 -12.34 8.88
N LEU A 50 0.23 -11.39 7.98
CA LEU A 50 -1.10 -11.16 7.42
C LEU A 50 -1.50 -12.35 6.53
N GLU A 51 -2.57 -13.06 6.89
CA GLU A 51 -3.32 -13.84 5.91
C GLU A 51 -4.00 -12.86 4.96
N ILE A 52 -3.59 -12.85 3.69
CA ILE A 52 -4.14 -11.96 2.64
C ILE A 52 -5.21 -12.71 1.86
#